data_AF-A0A7H1DUE7-F1
#
_entry.id   AF-A0A7H1DUE7-F1
#
_cell.length_a   1.000
_cell.length_b   1.000
_cell.length_c   1.000
_cell.angle_alpha   90.00
_cell.angle_beta   90.00
_cell.angle_gamma   90.00
#
_symmetry.space_group_name_H-M   'P 1'
#
loop_
_entity.id
_entity.type
_entity.pdbx_description
1 polymer ?
#
loop_
_entity_poly.entity_id
_entity_poly.type
_entity_poly.pdbx_seq_one_letter_code
_entity_poly.pdbx_strand_id
1 'polypeptide(L)'
;MGQLFSPGKLLLTSEYTVLDGALALAVPTKWGQEFFFESNDDAKSEVVWEAYHQDQLWLYAKINYQTWEIAATNLPQAAAFVLKVLQNVQKLSDIKFRSDSSYHLKTNLQFPADYGLGSSSTLMNNLAGWAGIDAFELNELSLGGSGYDVAVAKAKSAILYQKTDGERLIKAVDFNPVFKNELIFIHLNQKQDSREGIEMYRAKPKSPELIEAFSWITEEVMTCENLEYFSQLMEVHERKLSAFLGIQTIKEKYFENCPAFVKSLGAWGGDFVMSAKFPGFKDYFSGKGFEAVFSWDEIIG
;
A
#
# COMPACT_ATOMS: atom_id res chain seq x y z
N MET A 1 -12.85 18.98 -16.06
CA MET A 1 -12.40 17.90 -15.16
C MET A 1 -10.96 17.48 -15.42
N GLY A 2 -10.08 17.62 -14.41
CA GLY A 2 -8.78 16.94 -14.39
C GLY A 2 -8.88 15.57 -13.74
N GLN A 3 -7.94 14.68 -14.06
CA GLN A 3 -7.91 13.31 -13.51
C GLN A 3 -6.47 12.88 -13.20
N LEU A 4 -6.29 12.18 -12.09
CA LEU A 4 -5.08 11.48 -11.69
C LEU A 4 -5.42 10.04 -11.31
N PHE A 5 -4.41 9.18 -11.38
CA PHE A 5 -4.49 7.79 -10.97
C PHE A 5 -3.19 7.37 -10.29
N SER A 6 -3.32 6.65 -9.18
CA SER A 6 -2.21 6.04 -8.45
C SER A 6 -2.51 4.55 -8.24
N PRO A 7 -1.64 3.64 -8.69
CA PRO A 7 -1.83 2.21 -8.45
C PRO A 7 -1.64 1.88 -6.97
N GLY A 8 -2.36 0.87 -6.50
CA GLY A 8 -2.06 0.24 -5.22
C GLY A 8 -0.70 -0.47 -5.26
N LYS A 9 -0.37 -1.16 -4.17
CA LYS A 9 0.97 -1.72 -3.98
C LYS A 9 0.95 -3.05 -3.22
N LEU A 10 1.90 -3.90 -3.56
CA LEU A 10 2.33 -5.04 -2.76
C LEU A 10 3.82 -4.91 -2.45
N LEU A 11 4.17 -5.16 -1.19
CA LEU A 11 5.56 -5.31 -0.77
C LEU A 11 5.89 -6.80 -0.86
N LEU A 12 6.85 -7.17 -1.70
CA LEU A 12 7.21 -8.57 -1.94
C LEU A 12 8.36 -9.05 -1.06
N THR A 13 9.21 -8.15 -0.58
CA THR A 13 10.33 -8.49 0.31
C THR A 13 10.57 -7.40 1.35
N SER A 14 11.30 -7.77 2.40
CA SER A 14 11.76 -6.87 3.48
C SER A 14 10.65 -6.16 4.26
N GLU A 15 9.51 -6.83 4.49
CA GLU A 15 8.50 -6.39 5.44
C GLU A 15 9.13 -6.03 6.79
N TYR A 16 8.74 -4.88 7.33
CA TYR A 16 9.31 -4.22 8.51
C TYR A 16 10.79 -3.81 8.42
N THR A 17 11.70 -4.66 7.92
CA THR A 17 13.13 -4.34 7.84
C THR A 17 13.45 -3.21 6.86
N VAL A 18 12.55 -2.94 5.93
CA VAL A 18 12.56 -1.72 5.10
C VAL A 18 12.55 -0.42 5.93
N LEU A 19 12.03 -0.44 7.17
CA LEU A 19 12.04 0.71 8.08
C LEU A 19 13.46 1.07 8.57
N ASP A 20 14.36 0.08 8.62
CA ASP A 20 15.75 0.18 9.09
C ASP A 20 16.75 -0.02 7.94
N GLY A 21 16.32 0.17 6.70
CA GLY A 21 17.22 0.26 5.54
C GLY A 21 17.52 -1.04 4.80
N ALA A 22 16.76 -2.12 5.04
CA ALA A 22 16.83 -3.26 4.14
C ALA A 22 16.35 -2.87 2.73
N LEU A 23 17.02 -3.39 1.69
CA LEU A 23 16.55 -3.27 0.32
C LEU A 23 15.22 -4.01 0.19
N ALA A 24 14.22 -3.38 -0.40
CA ALA A 24 12.88 -3.92 -0.52
C ALA A 24 12.38 -3.86 -1.96
N LEU A 25 11.75 -4.94 -2.42
CA LEU A 25 11.04 -4.99 -3.69
C LEU A 25 9.56 -4.74 -3.46
N ALA A 26 9.03 -3.72 -4.10
CA ALA A 26 7.60 -3.43 -4.12
C ALA A 26 7.09 -3.32 -5.56
N VAL A 27 5.88 -3.82 -5.78
CA VAL A 27 5.24 -3.87 -7.11
C VAL A 27 3.90 -3.14 -7.08
N PRO A 28 3.54 -2.42 -8.16
CA PRO A 28 2.24 -1.78 -8.27
C PRO A 28 1.17 -2.83 -8.58
N THR A 29 -0.04 -2.55 -8.14
CA THR A 29 -1.22 -3.33 -8.54
C THR A 29 -1.93 -2.70 -9.74
N LYS A 30 -2.66 -3.50 -10.52
CA LYS A 30 -3.55 -3.01 -11.58
C LYS A 30 -4.62 -2.09 -11.02
N TRP A 31 -5.17 -2.46 -9.87
CA TRP A 31 -6.14 -1.63 -9.16
C TRP A 31 -5.45 -0.51 -8.41
N GLY A 32 -6.11 0.63 -8.32
CA GLY A 32 -5.59 1.78 -7.63
C GLY A 32 -6.69 2.70 -7.12
N GLN A 33 -6.34 3.98 -7.05
CA GLN A 33 -7.28 5.03 -6.71
C GLN A 33 -7.27 6.11 -7.78
N GLU A 34 -8.46 6.42 -8.28
CA GLU A 34 -8.71 7.52 -9.20
C GLU A 34 -9.00 8.78 -8.40
N PHE A 35 -8.60 9.93 -8.92
CA PHE A 35 -8.85 11.25 -8.35
C PHE A 35 -9.26 12.22 -9.45
N PHE A 36 -10.46 12.76 -9.37
CA PHE A 36 -11.02 13.73 -10.29
C PHE A 36 -11.19 15.07 -9.58
N PHE A 37 -10.92 16.15 -10.30
CA PHE A 37 -10.99 17.48 -9.71
C PHE A 37 -11.48 18.54 -10.70
N GLU A 38 -12.30 19.45 -10.17
CA GLU A 38 -12.76 20.67 -10.83
C GLU A 38 -12.66 21.85 -9.87
N SER A 39 -12.48 23.04 -10.41
CA SER A 39 -12.47 24.30 -9.65
C SER A 39 -13.42 25.29 -10.29
N ASN A 40 -14.15 26.04 -9.47
CA ASN A 40 -15.09 27.06 -9.87
C ASN A 40 -14.76 28.37 -9.15
N ASP A 41 -14.61 29.46 -9.88
CA ASP A 41 -14.38 30.79 -9.31
C ASP A 41 -15.72 31.42 -8.89
N ASP A 42 -16.25 30.94 -7.75
CA ASP A 42 -17.57 31.34 -7.22
C ASP A 42 -17.53 32.05 -5.86
N ALA A 43 -16.33 32.34 -5.37
CA ALA A 43 -16.06 33.07 -4.13
C ALA A 43 -16.63 32.44 -2.84
N LYS A 44 -16.96 31.14 -2.84
CA LYS A 44 -17.53 30.47 -1.65
C LYS A 44 -16.50 29.75 -0.79
N SER A 45 -15.32 29.47 -1.32
CA SER A 45 -14.27 28.72 -0.62
C SER A 45 -14.73 27.36 -0.10
N GLU A 46 -15.48 26.62 -0.92
CA GLU A 46 -16.04 25.33 -0.55
C GLU A 46 -15.27 24.17 -1.21
N VAL A 47 -15.03 23.09 -0.48
CA VAL A 47 -14.69 21.79 -1.05
C VAL A 47 -15.92 20.89 -0.94
N VAL A 48 -16.41 20.43 -2.07
CA VAL A 48 -17.32 19.27 -2.14
C VAL A 48 -16.46 18.05 -2.43
N TRP A 49 -16.44 17.11 -1.50
CA TRP A 49 -15.67 15.86 -1.60
C TRP A 49 -16.61 14.68 -1.71
N GLU A 50 -16.42 13.85 -2.73
CA GLU A 50 -17.12 12.58 -2.90
C GLU A 50 -16.12 11.42 -3.04
N ALA A 51 -16.04 10.53 -2.06
CA ALA A 51 -15.23 9.33 -2.17
C ALA A 51 -16.10 8.12 -2.46
N TYR A 52 -15.71 7.35 -3.48
CA TYR A 52 -16.36 6.12 -3.91
C TYR A 52 -15.44 4.93 -3.63
N HIS A 53 -16.03 3.80 -3.26
CA HIS A 53 -15.38 2.50 -3.26
C HIS A 53 -16.09 1.63 -4.29
N GLN A 54 -15.38 1.22 -5.33
CA GLN A 54 -15.91 0.41 -6.44
C GLN A 54 -17.22 1.02 -6.98
N ASP A 55 -17.17 2.31 -7.31
CA ASP A 55 -18.27 3.13 -7.84
C ASP A 55 -19.47 3.33 -6.89
N GLN A 56 -19.39 2.88 -5.64
CA GLN A 56 -20.40 3.14 -4.61
C GLN A 56 -19.96 4.30 -3.72
N LEU A 57 -20.83 5.31 -3.56
CA LEU A 57 -20.55 6.46 -2.70
C LEU A 57 -20.33 5.99 -1.26
N TRP A 58 -19.12 6.19 -0.75
CA TRP A 58 -18.73 5.87 0.61
C TRP A 58 -18.76 7.13 1.50
N LEU A 59 -18.16 8.22 1.04
CA LEU A 59 -18.12 9.49 1.78
C LEU A 59 -18.59 10.64 0.90
N TYR A 60 -19.48 11.46 1.44
CA TYR A 60 -19.76 12.81 1.00
C TYR A 60 -19.34 13.77 2.11
N ALA A 61 -18.60 14.83 1.78
CA ALA A 61 -18.29 15.90 2.70
C ALA A 61 -18.34 17.26 1.99
N LYS A 62 -18.92 18.26 2.65
CA LYS A 62 -18.86 19.66 2.26
C LYS A 62 -18.07 20.42 3.32
N ILE A 63 -16.97 21.05 2.92
CA ILE A 63 -16.02 21.72 3.81
C ILE A 63 -15.88 23.18 3.39
N ASN A 64 -15.96 24.11 4.33
CA ASN A 64 -15.51 25.48 4.11
C ASN A 64 -14.02 25.56 4.47
N TYR A 65 -13.13 25.87 3.53
CA TYR A 65 -11.68 25.86 3.78
C TYR A 65 -11.13 27.21 4.29
N GLN A 66 -11.97 28.23 4.48
CA GLN A 66 -11.61 29.44 5.22
C GLN A 66 -11.75 29.24 6.73
N THR A 67 -12.86 28.62 7.16
CA THR A 67 -13.11 28.31 8.58
C THR A 67 -12.61 26.92 8.98
N TRP A 68 -12.31 26.07 7.98
CA TRP A 68 -12.02 24.64 8.17
C TRP A 68 -13.12 23.91 8.94
N GLU A 69 -14.37 24.20 8.61
CA GLU A 69 -15.56 23.56 9.18
C GLU A 69 -16.21 22.60 8.19
N ILE A 70 -16.70 21.47 8.71
CA ILE A 70 -17.48 20.50 7.94
C ILE A 70 -18.94 20.96 7.97
N ALA A 71 -19.42 21.52 6.87
CA ALA A 71 -20.78 22.02 6.72
C ALA A 71 -21.81 20.88 6.55
N ALA A 72 -21.43 19.79 5.89
CA ALA A 72 -22.26 18.60 5.74
C ALA A 72 -21.40 17.35 5.53
N THR A 73 -21.84 16.20 6.04
CA THR A 73 -21.19 14.92 5.79
C THR A 73 -22.13 13.76 6.09
N ASN A 74 -21.96 12.63 5.39
CA ASN A 74 -22.61 11.37 5.76
C ASN A 74 -21.76 10.53 6.74
N LEU A 75 -20.44 10.75 6.82
CA LEU A 75 -19.51 10.04 7.70
C LEU A 75 -18.56 11.04 8.41
N PRO A 76 -18.89 11.47 9.65
CA PRO A 76 -18.12 12.49 10.37
C PRO A 76 -16.64 12.18 10.59
N GLN A 77 -16.30 10.94 10.96
CA GLN A 77 -14.91 10.56 11.24
C GLN A 77 -14.04 10.61 9.97
N ALA A 78 -14.56 10.12 8.84
CA ALA A 78 -13.86 10.15 7.56
C ALA A 78 -13.74 11.59 7.03
N ALA A 79 -14.79 12.41 7.19
CA ALA A 79 -14.73 13.84 6.84
C ALA A 79 -13.71 14.61 7.68
N ALA A 80 -13.58 14.31 8.98
CA ALA A 80 -12.56 14.91 9.84
C ALA A 80 -11.14 14.55 9.40
N PHE A 81 -10.92 13.32 8.93
CA PHE A 81 -9.65 12.94 8.32
C PHE A 81 -9.38 13.72 7.03
N VAL A 82 -10.35 13.81 6.12
CA VAL A 82 -10.23 14.60 4.88
C VAL A 82 -9.93 16.06 5.20
N LEU A 83 -10.65 16.67 6.14
CA LEU A 83 -10.39 18.04 6.60
C LEU A 83 -8.93 18.24 7.02
N LYS A 84 -8.41 17.36 7.87
CA LYS A 84 -7.02 17.41 8.34
C LYS A 84 -6.01 17.29 7.19
N VAL A 85 -6.26 16.39 6.24
CA VAL A 85 -5.40 16.24 5.06
C VAL A 85 -5.43 17.52 4.20
N LEU A 86 -6.60 18.12 3.98
CA LEU A 86 -6.72 19.35 3.21
C LEU A 86 -6.06 20.55 3.90
N GLN A 87 -6.08 20.62 5.24
CA GLN A 87 -5.31 21.59 6.01
C GLN A 87 -3.80 21.42 5.77
N ASN A 88 -3.30 20.18 5.75
CA ASN A 88 -1.90 19.90 5.41
C ASN A 88 -1.60 20.29 3.96
N VAL A 89 -2.51 20.04 3.01
CA VAL A 89 -2.36 20.52 1.62
C VAL A 89 -2.27 22.05 1.56
N GLN A 90 -3.12 22.78 2.27
CA GLN A 90 -3.04 24.25 2.35
C GLN A 90 -1.71 24.71 2.96
N LYS A 91 -1.21 24.00 3.98
CA LYS A 91 0.08 24.32 4.60
C LYS A 91 1.25 24.19 3.61
N LEU A 92 1.24 23.13 2.81
CA LEU A 92 2.34 22.78 1.90
C LEU A 92 2.26 23.44 0.52
N SER A 93 1.05 23.76 0.04
CA SER A 93 0.84 24.28 -1.31
C SER A 93 0.84 25.81 -1.33
N ASP A 94 1.65 26.39 -2.21
CA ASP A 94 1.63 27.83 -2.47
C ASP A 94 0.48 28.26 -3.38
N ILE A 95 -0.26 27.30 -3.97
CA ILE A 95 -1.30 27.56 -4.96
C ILE A 95 -2.70 27.12 -4.51
N LYS A 96 -2.83 26.01 -3.77
CA LYS A 96 -4.14 25.47 -3.36
C LYS A 96 -4.64 26.12 -2.07
N PHE A 97 -5.94 26.40 -2.03
CA PHE A 97 -6.61 27.04 -0.89
C PHE A 97 -6.04 28.43 -0.53
N ARG A 98 -5.55 29.16 -1.54
CA ARG A 98 -5.08 30.56 -1.43
C ARG A 98 -6.07 31.59 -2.00
N SER A 99 -7.02 31.14 -2.81
CA SER A 99 -8.14 31.94 -3.34
C SER A 99 -9.45 31.60 -2.63
N ASP A 100 -10.55 32.14 -3.12
CA ASP A 100 -11.93 31.85 -2.70
C ASP A 100 -12.69 30.92 -3.66
N SER A 101 -11.99 30.30 -4.62
CA SER A 101 -12.55 29.33 -5.58
C SER A 101 -13.04 28.06 -4.89
N SER A 102 -14.20 27.54 -5.28
CA SER A 102 -14.66 26.24 -4.80
C SER A 102 -14.06 25.09 -5.60
N TYR A 103 -13.94 23.92 -4.97
CA TYR A 103 -13.41 22.70 -5.56
C TYR A 103 -14.42 21.57 -5.46
N HIS A 104 -14.59 20.82 -6.54
CA HIS A 104 -15.26 19.52 -6.50
C HIS A 104 -14.20 18.44 -6.70
N LEU A 105 -13.99 17.65 -5.65
CA LEU A 105 -13.00 16.59 -5.59
C LEU A 105 -13.73 15.25 -5.48
N LYS A 106 -13.39 14.31 -6.36
CA LYS A 106 -13.96 12.96 -6.36
C LYS A 106 -12.87 11.92 -6.35
N THR A 107 -12.99 10.89 -5.52
CA THR A 107 -12.13 9.70 -5.57
C THR A 107 -12.91 8.45 -5.88
N ASN A 108 -12.25 7.45 -6.48
CA ASN A 108 -12.80 6.11 -6.63
C ASN A 108 -11.70 5.07 -6.33
N LEU A 109 -11.91 4.25 -5.29
CA LEU A 109 -11.03 3.15 -4.93
C LEU A 109 -11.46 1.90 -5.68
N GLN A 110 -10.56 1.31 -6.48
CA GLN A 110 -10.90 0.18 -7.37
C GLN A 110 -10.86 -1.20 -6.68
N PHE A 111 -10.57 -1.24 -5.39
CA PHE A 111 -10.49 -2.47 -4.58
C PHE A 111 -11.19 -2.27 -3.23
N PRO A 112 -11.61 -3.36 -2.55
CA PRO A 112 -12.18 -3.27 -1.20
C PRO A 112 -11.23 -2.59 -0.21
N ALA A 113 -11.74 -1.68 0.60
CA ALA A 113 -10.92 -0.81 1.46
C ALA A 113 -10.13 -1.57 2.56
N ASP A 114 -10.40 -2.85 2.76
CA ASP A 114 -9.72 -3.75 3.69
C ASP A 114 -8.59 -4.57 3.06
N TYR A 115 -8.32 -4.45 1.74
CA TYR A 115 -7.32 -5.23 1.02
C TYR A 115 -5.84 -4.89 1.34
N GLY A 116 -5.55 -3.84 2.11
CA GLY A 116 -4.16 -3.51 2.46
C GLY A 116 -3.27 -3.01 1.31
N LEU A 117 -3.84 -2.74 0.13
CA LEU A 117 -3.11 -2.32 -1.08
C LEU A 117 -2.68 -0.84 -1.11
N GLY A 118 -2.72 -0.13 0.02
CA GLY A 118 -2.25 1.25 0.11
C GLY A 118 -3.24 2.32 -0.35
N SER A 119 -4.52 2.21 0.03
CA SER A 119 -5.54 3.24 -0.27
C SER A 119 -5.16 4.63 0.28
N SER A 120 -4.49 4.70 1.43
CA SER A 120 -4.07 5.98 2.01
C SER A 120 -2.91 6.62 1.26
N SER A 121 -1.89 5.86 0.86
CA SER A 121 -0.73 6.39 0.12
C SER A 121 -1.07 6.76 -1.32
N THR A 122 -1.96 6.01 -1.97
CA THR A 122 -2.51 6.41 -3.28
C THR A 122 -3.29 7.72 -3.20
N LEU A 123 -4.06 7.95 -2.13
CA LEU A 123 -4.73 9.24 -1.88
C LEU A 123 -3.73 10.38 -1.70
N MET A 124 -2.70 10.19 -0.87
CA MET A 124 -1.68 11.22 -0.64
C MET A 124 -0.94 11.57 -1.94
N ASN A 125 -0.57 10.56 -2.74
CA ASN A 125 0.11 10.79 -4.01
C ASN A 125 -0.77 11.55 -5.02
N ASN A 126 -2.05 11.19 -5.13
CA ASN A 126 -2.99 11.91 -6.00
C ASN A 126 -3.20 13.36 -5.54
N LEU A 127 -3.41 13.60 -4.24
CA LEU A 127 -3.57 14.94 -3.69
C LEU A 127 -2.32 15.80 -3.86
N ALA A 128 -1.14 15.21 -3.63
CA ALA A 128 0.12 15.89 -3.84
C ALA A 128 0.33 16.28 -5.30
N GLY A 129 0.02 15.38 -6.23
CA GLY A 129 0.06 15.67 -7.67
C GLY A 129 -0.92 16.78 -8.07
N TRP A 130 -2.13 16.79 -7.52
CA TRP A 130 -3.11 17.85 -7.76
C TRP A 130 -2.68 19.20 -7.19
N ALA A 131 -2.06 19.20 -6.00
CA ALA A 131 -1.66 20.41 -5.29
C ALA A 131 -0.27 20.93 -5.65
N GLY A 132 0.51 20.18 -6.44
CA GLY A 132 1.88 20.54 -6.82
C GLY A 132 2.86 20.50 -5.65
N ILE A 133 2.66 19.60 -4.69
CA ILE A 133 3.47 19.46 -3.46
C ILE A 133 4.16 18.10 -3.40
N ASP A 134 5.09 17.91 -2.46
CA ASP A 134 5.76 16.63 -2.27
C ASP A 134 4.85 15.60 -1.58
N ALA A 135 4.71 14.43 -2.20
CA ALA A 135 3.84 13.35 -1.71
C ALA A 135 4.37 12.67 -0.44
N PHE A 136 5.69 12.60 -0.26
CA PHE A 136 6.29 12.05 0.95
C PHE A 136 6.05 12.99 2.13
N GLU A 137 6.23 14.29 1.93
CA GLU A 137 5.98 15.29 2.97
C GLU A 137 4.51 15.32 3.40
N LEU A 138 3.57 15.32 2.44
CA LEU A 138 2.14 15.25 2.74
C LEU A 138 1.79 13.96 3.51
N ASN A 139 2.35 12.82 3.08
CA ASN A 139 2.13 11.54 3.74
C ASN A 139 2.70 11.51 5.16
N GLU A 140 3.91 12.03 5.39
CA GLU A 140 4.52 12.11 6.71
C GLU A 140 3.71 12.96 7.69
N LEU A 141 3.22 14.12 7.25
CA LEU A 141 2.39 15.01 8.09
C LEU A 141 1.00 14.43 8.38
N SER A 142 0.49 13.55 7.51
CA SER A 142 -0.89 13.05 7.60
C SER A 142 -0.99 11.66 8.24
N LEU A 143 -0.06 10.75 7.91
CA LEU A 143 -0.15 9.31 8.16
C LEU A 143 1.14 8.69 8.73
N GLY A 144 2.31 9.17 8.29
CA GLY A 144 3.62 8.59 8.62
C GLY A 144 3.96 7.34 7.78
N GLY A 145 4.87 6.50 8.29
CA GLY A 145 5.26 5.23 7.67
C GLY A 145 6.67 5.22 7.05
N SER A 146 6.98 4.15 6.29
CA SER A 146 8.27 3.99 5.59
C SER A 146 8.37 4.85 4.32
N GLY A 147 7.26 5.00 3.59
CA GLY A 147 7.15 5.76 2.35
C GLY A 147 7.34 4.94 1.06
N TYR A 148 7.62 3.63 1.13
CA TYR A 148 7.77 2.82 -0.10
C TYR A 148 6.46 2.75 -0.90
N ASP A 149 5.31 2.81 -0.24
CA ASP A 149 4.00 2.78 -0.85
C ASP A 149 3.69 4.07 -1.63
N VAL A 150 4.09 5.22 -1.09
CA VAL A 150 4.12 6.49 -1.84
C VAL A 150 5.06 6.40 -3.04
N ALA A 151 6.24 5.79 -2.87
CA ALA A 151 7.20 5.60 -3.95
C ALA A 151 6.63 4.74 -5.10
N VAL A 152 5.92 3.65 -4.79
CA VAL A 152 5.23 2.81 -5.80
C VAL A 152 4.13 3.60 -6.50
N ALA A 153 3.27 4.30 -5.75
CA ALA A 153 2.19 5.11 -6.32
C ALA A 153 2.71 6.20 -7.28
N LYS A 154 3.85 6.81 -6.94
CA LYS A 154 4.53 7.81 -7.77
C LYS A 154 5.21 7.21 -9.01
N ALA A 155 5.93 6.11 -8.84
CA ALA A 155 6.68 5.46 -9.92
C ALA A 155 5.78 4.77 -10.95
N LYS A 156 4.63 4.23 -10.50
CA LYS A 156 3.71 3.42 -11.33
C LYS A 156 4.39 2.23 -12.01
N SER A 157 5.45 1.73 -11.38
CA SER A 157 6.24 0.58 -11.82
C SER A 157 6.74 -0.17 -10.59
N ALA A 158 7.26 -1.38 -10.78
CA ALA A 158 8.01 -2.04 -9.72
C ALA A 158 9.23 -1.18 -9.34
N ILE A 159 9.57 -1.20 -8.05
CA ILE A 159 10.70 -0.45 -7.51
C ILE A 159 11.52 -1.31 -6.54
N LEU A 160 12.82 -1.05 -6.54
CA LEU A 160 13.66 -1.27 -5.39
C LEU A 160 13.66 -0.01 -4.54
N TYR A 161 13.33 -0.18 -3.26
CA TYR A 161 13.25 0.88 -2.27
C TYR A 161 14.24 0.59 -1.14
N GLN A 162 15.00 1.60 -0.75
CA GLN A 162 15.85 1.53 0.44
C GLN A 162 15.83 2.87 1.16
N LYS A 163 15.72 2.82 2.49
CA LYS A 163 15.85 3.99 3.34
C LYS A 163 17.29 4.06 3.87
N THR A 164 17.95 5.19 3.65
CA THR A 164 19.27 5.49 4.22
C THR A 164 19.15 6.68 5.18
N ASP A 165 20.25 7.12 5.79
CA ASP A 165 20.27 8.22 6.77
C ASP A 165 19.68 9.52 6.18
N GLY A 166 18.38 9.72 6.40
CA GLY A 166 17.60 10.88 5.94
C GLY A 166 17.13 10.83 4.48
N GLU A 167 17.52 9.81 3.71
CA GLU A 167 17.24 9.74 2.27
C GLU A 167 16.47 8.48 1.87
N ARG A 168 15.82 8.56 0.69
CA ARG A 168 15.08 7.46 0.06
C ARG A 168 15.74 7.14 -1.27
N LEU A 169 16.33 5.96 -1.38
CA LEU A 169 16.84 5.44 -2.63
C LEU A 169 15.71 4.68 -3.32
N ILE A 170 15.28 5.19 -4.47
CA ILE A 170 14.18 4.62 -5.26
C ILE A 170 14.71 4.32 -6.65
N LYS A 171 14.67 3.05 -7.04
CA LYS A 171 15.08 2.60 -8.37
C LYS A 171 13.93 1.85 -9.03
N ALA A 172 13.40 2.38 -10.13
CA ALA A 172 12.46 1.65 -10.97
C ALA A 172 13.14 0.41 -11.57
N VAL A 173 12.43 -0.71 -11.56
CA VAL A 173 12.90 -2.00 -12.08
C VAL A 173 11.81 -2.67 -12.90
N ASP A 174 12.21 -3.51 -13.86
CA ASP A 174 11.29 -4.40 -14.57
C ASP A 174 11.29 -5.77 -13.88
N PHE A 175 10.43 -5.94 -12.88
CA PHE A 175 10.29 -7.21 -12.18
C PHE A 175 9.29 -8.11 -12.91
N ASN A 176 9.82 -8.96 -13.79
CA ASN A 176 9.04 -9.81 -14.68
C ASN A 176 9.58 -11.26 -14.69
N PRO A 177 9.48 -11.99 -13.56
CA PRO A 177 10.05 -13.33 -13.46
C PRO A 177 9.36 -14.30 -14.43
N VAL A 178 10.13 -15.22 -15.03
CA VAL A 178 9.62 -16.18 -16.03
C VAL A 178 8.51 -17.09 -15.49
N PHE A 179 8.44 -17.28 -14.18
CA PHE A 179 7.46 -18.10 -13.48
C PHE A 179 6.27 -17.30 -12.91
N LYS A 180 6.13 -16.00 -13.21
CA LYS A 180 5.07 -15.15 -12.64
C LYS A 180 3.66 -15.73 -12.76
N ASN A 181 3.39 -16.44 -13.86
CA ASN A 181 2.09 -17.06 -14.13
C ASN A 181 1.80 -18.25 -13.20
N GLU A 182 2.79 -18.76 -12.48
CA GLU A 182 2.63 -19.78 -11.44
C GLU A 182 2.41 -19.19 -10.05
N LEU A 183 2.45 -17.85 -9.91
CA LEU A 183 2.19 -17.18 -8.64
C LEU A 183 0.72 -16.82 -8.49
N ILE A 184 0.25 -16.93 -7.25
CA ILE A 184 -1.11 -16.57 -6.82
C ILE A 184 -1.05 -15.73 -5.55
N PHE A 185 -2.07 -14.89 -5.40
CA PHE A 185 -2.25 -13.96 -4.30
C PHE A 185 -3.58 -14.26 -3.62
N ILE A 186 -3.55 -14.50 -2.32
CA ILE A 186 -4.72 -14.89 -1.53
C ILE A 186 -4.99 -13.79 -0.51
N HIS A 187 -6.19 -13.22 -0.53
CA HIS A 187 -6.61 -12.29 0.50
C HIS A 187 -7.13 -13.07 1.71
N LEU A 188 -6.61 -12.76 2.90
CA LEU A 188 -6.90 -13.47 4.13
C LEU A 188 -8.19 -13.03 4.82
N ASN A 189 -8.91 -12.03 4.31
CA ASN A 189 -10.11 -11.48 4.96
C ASN A 189 -9.85 -11.05 6.43
N GLN A 190 -8.59 -10.75 6.75
CA GLN A 190 -8.11 -10.38 8.07
C GLN A 190 -7.31 -9.10 7.91
N LYS A 191 -7.99 -7.96 8.10
CA LYS A 191 -7.33 -6.67 8.14
C LYS A 191 -6.41 -6.62 9.36
N GLN A 192 -5.11 -6.42 9.14
CA GLN A 192 -4.16 -6.19 10.23
C GLN A 192 -3.94 -4.69 10.42
N ASP A 193 -3.87 -4.24 11.68
CA ASP A 193 -3.37 -2.89 11.95
C ASP A 193 -1.86 -2.89 11.81
N SER A 194 -1.37 -2.26 10.74
CA SER A 194 0.06 -2.13 10.48
C SER A 194 0.81 -1.43 11.63
N ARG A 195 0.13 -0.62 12.45
CA ARG A 195 0.73 0.04 13.61
C ARG A 195 1.19 -0.95 14.67
N GLU A 196 0.36 -1.93 15.01
CA GLU A 196 0.71 -2.94 16.02
C GLU A 196 1.91 -3.78 15.57
N GLY A 197 1.92 -4.21 14.30
CA GLY A 197 3.05 -4.94 13.71
C GLY A 197 4.34 -4.12 13.72
N ILE A 198 4.26 -2.82 13.38
CA ILE A 198 5.40 -1.90 13.41
C ILE A 198 5.88 -1.66 14.85
N GLU A 199 4.99 -1.53 15.82
CA GLU A 199 5.34 -1.36 17.23
C GLU A 199 6.07 -2.59 17.78
N MET A 200 5.55 -3.80 17.51
CA MET A 200 6.19 -5.05 17.89
C MET A 200 7.59 -5.19 17.26
N TYR A 201 7.71 -4.86 15.98
CA TYR A 201 9.00 -4.85 15.29
C TYR A 201 9.97 -3.81 15.90
N ARG A 202 9.48 -2.60 16.18
CA ARG A 202 10.29 -1.51 16.76
C ARG A 202 10.81 -1.84 18.15
N ALA A 203 10.03 -2.56 18.95
CA ALA A 203 10.38 -2.95 20.32
C ALA A 203 11.55 -3.94 20.41
N LYS A 204 11.93 -4.60 19.30
CA LYS A 204 13.04 -5.54 19.26
C LYS A 204 14.33 -4.87 18.75
N PRO A 205 15.51 -5.29 19.25
CA PRO A 205 16.79 -4.84 18.70
C PRO A 205 17.03 -5.48 17.34
N LYS A 206 17.46 -4.69 16.36
CA LYS A 206 17.80 -5.16 15.00
C LYS A 206 19.31 -5.24 14.92
N SER A 207 19.83 -6.33 14.36
CA SER A 207 21.25 -6.44 14.06
C SER A 207 21.50 -6.07 12.59
N PRO A 208 22.67 -5.52 12.23
CA PRO A 208 23.04 -5.29 10.84
C PRO A 208 22.89 -6.55 9.97
N GLU A 209 23.24 -7.71 10.52
CA GLU A 209 23.15 -9.01 9.83
C GLU A 209 21.70 -9.38 9.49
N LEU A 210 20.73 -8.99 10.32
CA LEU A 210 19.32 -9.17 10.00
C LEU A 210 18.94 -8.34 8.76
N ILE A 211 19.32 -7.07 8.75
CA ILE A 211 19.00 -6.12 7.68
C ILE A 211 19.68 -6.56 6.37
N GLU A 212 20.96 -6.94 6.44
CA GLU A 212 21.71 -7.50 5.32
C GLU A 212 21.09 -8.79 4.78
N ALA A 213 20.61 -9.68 5.66
CA ALA A 213 19.97 -10.92 5.22
C ALA A 213 18.68 -10.67 4.41
N PHE A 214 17.88 -9.65 4.76
CA PHE A 214 16.68 -9.30 3.98
C PHE A 214 17.01 -8.57 2.69
N SER A 215 18.06 -7.74 2.68
CA SER A 215 18.58 -7.14 1.45
C SER A 215 19.07 -8.21 0.49
N TRP A 216 19.84 -9.19 0.97
CA TRP A 216 20.31 -10.32 0.17
C TRP A 216 19.16 -11.13 -0.43
N ILE A 217 18.11 -11.43 0.34
CA ILE A 217 16.91 -12.11 -0.20
C ILE A 217 16.30 -11.31 -1.36
N THR A 218 16.24 -9.99 -1.23
CA THR A 218 15.70 -9.11 -2.28
C THR A 218 16.56 -9.13 -3.54
N GLU A 219 17.89 -9.13 -3.40
CA GLU A 219 18.82 -9.24 -4.53
C GLU A 219 18.70 -10.58 -5.26
N GLU A 220 18.62 -11.69 -4.52
CA GLU A 220 18.39 -13.02 -5.09
C GLU A 220 17.03 -13.11 -5.81
N VAL A 221 15.97 -12.56 -5.21
CA VAL A 221 14.63 -12.51 -5.82
C VAL A 221 14.66 -11.76 -7.15
N MET A 222 15.39 -10.66 -7.25
CA MET A 222 15.46 -9.84 -8.47
C MET A 222 16.11 -10.56 -9.65
N THR A 223 16.95 -11.57 -9.39
CA THR A 223 17.70 -12.31 -10.41
C THR A 223 17.22 -13.75 -10.58
N CYS A 224 16.18 -14.15 -9.83
CA CYS A 224 15.68 -15.51 -9.81
C CYS A 224 14.89 -15.85 -11.09
N GLU A 225 15.28 -16.93 -11.77
CA GLU A 225 14.60 -17.45 -12.96
C GLU A 225 13.91 -18.81 -12.71
N ASN A 226 13.89 -19.29 -11.46
CA ASN A 226 13.39 -20.61 -11.11
C ASN A 226 12.37 -20.55 -9.97
N LEU A 227 11.17 -21.09 -10.21
CA LEU A 227 10.07 -21.07 -9.23
C LEU A 227 10.42 -21.78 -7.92
N GLU A 228 11.13 -22.91 -7.98
CA GLU A 228 11.51 -23.68 -6.80
C GLU A 228 12.49 -22.88 -5.92
N TYR A 229 13.50 -22.27 -6.55
CA TYR A 229 14.43 -21.40 -5.82
C TYR A 229 13.75 -20.15 -5.26
N PHE A 230 12.86 -19.52 -6.03
CA PHE A 230 12.03 -18.41 -5.55
C PHE A 230 11.19 -18.84 -4.33
N SER A 231 10.55 -20.01 -4.39
CA SER A 231 9.75 -20.55 -3.30
C SER A 231 10.57 -20.73 -2.02
N GLN A 232 11.80 -21.24 -2.15
CA GLN A 232 12.73 -21.37 -1.02
C GLN A 232 13.12 -20.02 -0.43
N LEU A 233 13.39 -19.01 -1.27
CA LEU A 233 13.67 -17.64 -0.80
C LEU A 233 12.48 -17.05 -0.02
N MET A 234 11.24 -17.29 -0.49
CA MET A 234 10.03 -16.83 0.21
C MET A 234 9.84 -17.53 1.56
N GLU A 235 10.10 -18.84 1.66
CA GLU A 235 10.05 -19.57 2.93
C GLU A 235 11.17 -19.15 3.89
N VAL A 236 12.39 -18.88 3.38
CA VAL A 236 13.50 -18.36 4.18
C VAL A 236 13.16 -16.97 4.73
N HIS A 237 12.57 -16.11 3.89
CA HIS A 237 12.07 -14.79 4.31
C HIS A 237 11.04 -14.94 5.44
N GLU A 238 10.01 -15.76 5.22
CA GLU A 238 8.92 -15.99 6.19
C GLU A 238 9.44 -16.50 7.54
N ARG A 239 10.30 -17.52 7.50
CA ARG A 239 10.89 -18.11 8.71
C ARG A 239 11.80 -17.13 9.46
N LYS A 240 12.61 -16.34 8.75
CA LYS A 240 13.50 -15.35 9.39
C LYS A 240 12.70 -14.26 10.10
N LEU A 241 11.66 -13.73 9.46
CA LEU A 241 10.86 -12.68 10.08
C LEU A 241 10.00 -13.22 11.23
N SER A 242 9.42 -14.42 11.06
CA SER A 242 8.74 -15.14 12.13
C SER A 242 9.64 -15.34 13.35
N ALA A 243 10.88 -15.82 13.17
CA ALA A 243 11.84 -16.01 14.25
C ALA A 243 12.21 -14.68 14.94
N PHE A 244 12.40 -13.62 14.17
CA PHE A 244 12.69 -12.28 14.70
C PHE A 244 11.54 -11.75 15.56
N LEU A 245 10.31 -11.79 15.03
CA LEU A 245 9.12 -11.29 15.70
C LEU A 245 8.66 -12.20 16.85
N GLY A 246 8.99 -13.49 16.82
CA GLY A 246 8.54 -14.48 17.80
C GLY A 246 7.07 -14.87 17.61
N ILE A 247 6.59 -14.84 16.37
CA ILE A 247 5.22 -15.21 15.98
C ILE A 247 5.25 -16.32 14.95
N GLN A 248 4.22 -17.17 14.91
CA GLN A 248 4.11 -18.22 13.89
C GLN A 248 3.96 -17.63 12.48
N THR A 249 4.48 -18.37 11.50
CA THR A 249 4.26 -18.04 10.08
C THR A 249 2.79 -18.20 9.71
N ILE A 250 2.38 -17.53 8.64
CA ILE A 250 0.99 -17.65 8.16
C ILE A 250 0.66 -19.06 7.68
N LYS A 251 1.66 -19.77 7.15
CA LYS A 251 1.55 -21.17 6.73
C LYS A 251 1.24 -22.08 7.92
N GLU A 252 1.97 -21.93 9.03
CA GLU A 252 1.71 -22.68 10.28
C GLU A 252 0.34 -22.35 10.87
N LYS A 253 -0.10 -21.09 10.78
CA LYS A 253 -1.34 -20.62 11.40
C LYS A 253 -2.61 -21.05 10.63
N TYR A 254 -2.61 -20.95 9.30
CA TYR A 254 -3.82 -21.12 8.49
C TYR A 254 -3.73 -22.20 7.41
N PHE A 255 -2.53 -22.53 6.94
CA PHE A 255 -2.30 -23.36 5.76
C PHE A 255 -1.47 -24.60 6.06
N GLU A 256 -1.82 -25.27 7.15
CA GLU A 256 -1.24 -26.56 7.50
C GLU A 256 -1.36 -27.53 6.31
N ASN A 257 -0.26 -28.21 6.01
CA ASN A 257 -0.11 -29.13 4.87
C ASN A 257 -0.23 -28.51 3.47
N CYS A 258 -0.15 -27.17 3.32
CA CYS A 258 -0.03 -26.55 2.00
C CYS A 258 1.26 -27.02 1.31
N PRO A 259 1.19 -27.61 0.11
CA PRO A 259 2.35 -28.16 -0.59
C PRO A 259 3.24 -27.07 -1.21
N ALA A 260 2.77 -25.82 -1.25
CA ALA A 260 3.51 -24.67 -1.76
C ALA A 260 3.98 -23.74 -0.64
N PHE A 261 4.91 -22.83 -0.93
CA PHE A 261 5.26 -21.75 -0.01
C PHE A 261 4.02 -20.87 0.26
N VAL A 262 3.95 -20.25 1.44
CA VAL A 262 2.97 -19.19 1.69
C VAL A 262 3.70 -18.06 2.41
N LYS A 263 3.77 -16.90 1.76
CA LYS A 263 4.47 -15.73 2.27
C LYS A 263 3.51 -14.58 2.50
N SER A 264 3.62 -13.93 3.65
CA SER A 264 2.88 -12.71 3.97
C SER A 264 3.38 -11.51 3.14
N LEU A 265 2.44 -10.66 2.69
CA LEU A 265 2.73 -9.44 1.92
C LEU A 265 2.25 -8.20 2.69
N GLY A 266 3.18 -7.32 3.07
CA GLY A 266 2.85 -6.08 3.77
C GLY A 266 2.77 -6.21 5.30
N ALA A 267 1.63 -5.84 5.90
CA ALA A 267 1.45 -5.95 7.35
C ALA A 267 1.28 -7.42 7.74
N TRP A 268 2.41 -8.04 8.07
CA TRP A 268 2.55 -9.46 8.38
C TRP A 268 1.42 -10.02 9.26
N GLY A 269 0.85 -11.15 8.86
CA GLY A 269 -0.24 -11.79 9.60
C GLY A 269 -1.66 -11.52 9.08
N GLY A 270 -1.82 -10.76 7.99
CA GLY A 270 -3.10 -10.47 7.35
C GLY A 270 -2.98 -9.91 5.93
N ASP A 271 -4.07 -9.31 5.46
CA ASP A 271 -4.25 -8.75 4.11
C ASP A 271 -3.99 -9.79 3.01
N PHE A 272 -2.81 -9.79 2.39
CA PHE A 272 -2.47 -10.71 1.30
C PHE A 272 -1.32 -11.66 1.66
N VAL A 273 -1.41 -12.87 1.12
CA VAL A 273 -0.28 -13.80 1.02
C VAL A 273 0.00 -14.16 -0.44
N MET A 274 1.25 -14.50 -0.74
CA MET A 274 1.68 -15.05 -2.02
C MET A 274 1.97 -16.54 -1.88
N SER A 275 1.62 -17.31 -2.90
CA SER A 275 1.93 -18.75 -2.99
C SER A 275 2.18 -19.14 -4.45
N ALA A 276 2.66 -20.36 -4.67
CA ALA A 276 2.69 -21.00 -5.98
C ALA A 276 1.39 -21.76 -6.23
N LYS A 277 1.01 -21.90 -7.49
CA LYS A 277 -0.05 -22.81 -7.91
C LYS A 277 0.34 -24.26 -7.61
N PHE A 278 -0.65 -25.04 -7.21
CA PHE A 278 -0.56 -26.50 -7.07
C PHE A 278 -1.91 -27.14 -7.44
N PRO A 279 -1.98 -28.44 -7.79
CA PRO A 279 -3.24 -29.08 -8.12
C PRO A 279 -4.29 -28.91 -7.01
N GLY A 280 -5.46 -28.34 -7.35
CA GLY A 280 -6.53 -28.08 -6.39
C GLY A 280 -6.36 -26.83 -5.50
N PHE A 281 -5.44 -25.91 -5.83
CA PHE A 281 -5.17 -24.74 -4.99
C PHE A 281 -6.41 -23.90 -4.65
N LYS A 282 -7.32 -23.67 -5.62
CA LYS A 282 -8.56 -22.91 -5.39
C LYS A 282 -9.46 -23.58 -4.35
N ASP A 283 -9.64 -24.90 -4.48
CA ASP A 283 -10.46 -25.68 -3.55
C ASP A 283 -9.81 -25.74 -2.16
N TYR A 284 -8.47 -25.81 -2.10
CA TYR A 284 -7.73 -25.77 -0.84
C TYR A 284 -7.93 -24.44 -0.10
N PHE A 285 -7.70 -23.29 -0.75
CA PHE A 285 -7.82 -21.99 -0.11
C PHE A 285 -9.28 -21.65 0.25
N SER A 286 -10.24 -21.95 -0.65
CA SER A 286 -11.67 -21.77 -0.36
C SER A 286 -12.15 -22.68 0.76
N GLY A 287 -11.69 -23.94 0.82
CA GLY A 287 -11.96 -24.87 1.92
C GLY A 287 -11.39 -24.41 3.27
N LYS A 288 -10.43 -23.47 3.26
CA LYS A 288 -9.90 -22.79 4.45
C LYS A 288 -10.59 -21.45 4.76
N GLY A 289 -11.60 -21.05 3.98
CA GLY A 289 -12.36 -19.81 4.16
C GLY A 289 -11.79 -18.59 3.43
N PHE A 290 -10.84 -18.78 2.50
CA PHE A 290 -10.20 -17.71 1.73
C PHE A 290 -10.56 -17.83 0.24
N GLU A 291 -11.66 -17.19 -0.16
CA GLU A 291 -12.21 -17.29 -1.51
C GLU A 291 -11.51 -16.39 -2.54
N ALA A 292 -10.95 -15.27 -2.08
CA ALA A 292 -10.31 -14.27 -2.93
C ALA A 292 -8.88 -14.71 -3.29
N VAL A 293 -8.78 -15.46 -4.39
CA VAL A 293 -7.53 -15.95 -4.98
C VAL A 293 -7.33 -15.36 -6.37
N PHE A 294 -6.24 -14.63 -6.55
CA PHE A 294 -5.91 -13.91 -7.78
C PHE A 294 -4.61 -14.44 -8.38
N SER A 295 -4.55 -14.50 -9.70
CA SER A 295 -3.31 -14.70 -10.46
C SER A 295 -2.50 -13.41 -10.55
N TRP A 296 -1.23 -13.54 -10.94
CA TRP A 296 -0.37 -12.39 -11.23
C TRP A 296 -1.03 -11.34 -12.12
N ASP A 297 -1.59 -11.74 -13.25
CA ASP A 297 -2.21 -10.81 -14.22
C ASP A 297 -3.54 -10.23 -13.74
N GLU A 298 -4.15 -10.75 -12.68
CA GLU A 298 -5.35 -10.13 -12.10
C GLU A 298 -4.99 -8.97 -11.17
N ILE A 299 -3.82 -9.04 -10.50
CA ILE A 299 -3.47 -8.09 -9.44
C ILE A 299 -2.27 -7.20 -9.76
N ILE A 300 -1.21 -7.70 -10.41
CA ILE A 300 0.03 -6.94 -10.67
C ILE A 300 -0.06 -6.17 -11.98
N GLY A 301 0.24 -4.88 -11.94
CA GLY A 301 0.07 -3.93 -13.06
C GLY A 301 1.35 -3.42 -13.66
#